data_AF-A0A3G4S6K6-F1
#
_entry.id   AF-A0A3G4S6K6-F1
#
_cell.length_a   1.000
_cell.length_b   1.000
_cell.length_c   1.000
_cell.angle_alpha   90.00
_cell.angle_beta   90.00
_cell.angle_gamma   90.00
#
_symmetry.space_group_name_H-M   'P 1'
#
loop_
_entity.id
_entity.type
_entity.pdbx_description
1 polymer ?
#
loop_
_entity_poly.entity_id
_entity_poly.type
_entity_poly.pdbx_seq_one_letter_code
_entity_poly.pdbx_strand_id
1 'polypeptide(L)'
;MIIENTILVFVYIVIKKWRVLQCLHSIVSKSLLKKNEIFDEPISSIPVISSTMCWSTKRFFSSIRPLANSEESLALDYFKNEKPAFIINKILLNQNLSVTDTKLEKLLKVKGVELDLPISTTKDKQLLDELAGKSPYKGFFGVYTFIHKSTGNKYVGSSNLLRRRMDYYFKGNFPLGGKFLPLLHKQGLKAFKLIIFKLDRNIFNYRDALILEQYYLLNKEFNLNTLRIVNAGSSTGNPIYVYDLKCSTLYYHAKSSIELKKVLKVHPITSKKYVDSKMPYLNRFLLLSHPIHTALTSNIPVNILVDIMKEERKDMYRLGTRRSIPVELDIKDGNTFVNSDFIGQTLKFDSLTSCIEYLRKLGLTIKRDTLTNYIKDEKEFYNFLCKYSENILPDNFSDIGLIINEYKKLKVDPDSDVLKVNRKNKSILVKNPGENFKENFESITDTIKYFATHLNIKLDRKTLYLRLKDGKKYKDYSFFFKNNTILG
;
A
#
# COMPACT_ATOMS: atom_id res chain seq x y z
N MET A 1 -41.27 -31.12 16.03
CA MET A 1 -41.91 -29.99 16.75
C MET A 1 -41.12 -29.45 17.96
N ILE A 2 -40.11 -30.14 18.51
CA ILE A 2 -39.33 -29.64 19.67
C ILE A 2 -38.09 -28.82 19.26
N ILE A 3 -37.58 -28.96 18.02
CA ILE A 3 -36.35 -28.29 17.57
C ILE A 3 -36.60 -26.83 17.13
N GLU A 4 -37.78 -26.50 16.61
CA GLU A 4 -38.09 -25.14 16.11
C GLU A 4 -38.32 -24.12 17.25
N ASN A 5 -38.90 -24.55 18.38
CA ASN A 5 -39.13 -23.66 19.52
C ASN A 5 -37.83 -23.24 20.23
N THR A 6 -36.80 -24.07 20.22
CA THR A 6 -35.51 -23.76 20.86
C THR A 6 -34.73 -22.68 20.10
N ILE A 7 -34.85 -22.65 18.77
CA ILE A 7 -34.18 -21.66 17.91
C ILE A 7 -34.84 -20.29 18.07
N LEU A 8 -36.17 -20.23 18.17
CA LEU A 8 -36.90 -18.97 18.36
C LEU A 8 -36.61 -18.31 19.71
N VAL A 9 -36.49 -19.11 20.78
CA VAL A 9 -36.11 -18.61 22.12
C VAL A 9 -34.66 -18.09 22.12
N PHE A 10 -33.74 -18.75 21.41
CA PHE A 10 -32.36 -18.30 21.31
C PHE A 10 -32.22 -16.97 20.55
N VAL A 11 -32.95 -16.81 19.44
CA VAL A 11 -32.98 -15.56 18.66
C VAL A 11 -33.59 -14.41 19.48
N TYR A 12 -34.65 -14.67 20.24
CA TYR A 12 -35.28 -13.65 21.09
C TYR A 12 -34.36 -13.18 22.23
N ILE A 13 -33.64 -14.10 22.87
CA ILE A 13 -32.66 -13.78 23.94
C ILE A 13 -31.49 -12.95 23.39
N VAL A 14 -31.00 -13.26 22.19
CA VAL A 14 -29.90 -12.52 21.54
C VAL A 14 -30.33 -11.09 21.19
N ILE A 15 -31.56 -10.91 20.68
CA ILE A 15 -32.09 -9.57 20.34
C ILE A 15 -32.32 -8.73 21.60
N LYS A 16 -32.80 -9.33 22.70
CA LYS A 16 -33.01 -8.60 23.97
C LYS A 16 -31.69 -8.18 24.63
N LYS A 17 -30.65 -9.04 24.58
CA LYS A 17 -29.30 -8.69 25.07
C LYS A 17 -28.65 -7.57 24.26
N TRP A 18 -28.93 -7.48 22.96
CA TRP A 18 -28.37 -6.45 22.09
C TRP A 18 -29.01 -5.06 22.33
N ARG A 19 -30.30 -5.00 22.62
CA ARG A 19 -31.00 -3.74 22.98
C ARG A 19 -30.56 -3.17 24.33
N VAL A 20 -30.28 -4.03 25.33
CA VAL A 20 -29.78 -3.58 26.64
C VAL A 20 -28.36 -2.97 26.52
N LEU A 21 -27.53 -3.52 25.61
CA LEU A 21 -26.19 -2.99 25.36
C LEU A 21 -26.19 -1.60 24.68
N GLN A 22 -27.19 -1.32 23.82
CA GLN A 22 -27.34 -0.01 23.18
C GLN A 22 -27.84 1.08 24.14
N CYS A 23 -28.72 0.74 25.10
CA CYS A 23 -29.16 1.71 26.12
C CYS A 23 -28.03 2.07 27.11
N LEU A 24 -27.20 1.11 27.53
CA LEU A 24 -26.07 1.36 28.42
C LEU A 24 -25.01 2.27 27.78
N HIS A 25 -24.78 2.13 26.47
CA HIS A 25 -23.82 2.98 25.75
C HIS A 25 -24.29 4.43 25.56
N SER A 26 -25.61 4.69 25.66
CA SER A 26 -26.19 6.03 25.56
C SER A 26 -26.19 6.78 26.91
N ILE A 27 -26.28 6.06 28.03
CA ILE A 27 -26.30 6.64 29.38
C ILE A 27 -24.89 7.06 29.83
N VAL A 28 -23.85 6.29 29.49
CA VAL A 28 -22.46 6.63 29.88
C VAL A 28 -21.94 7.89 29.15
N SER A 29 -22.34 8.12 27.90
CA SER A 29 -21.90 9.30 27.13
C SER A 29 -22.55 10.63 27.56
N LYS A 30 -23.63 10.61 28.37
CA LYS A 30 -24.28 11.85 28.86
C LYS A 30 -23.81 12.31 30.24
N SER A 31 -23.01 11.51 30.96
CA SER A 31 -22.58 11.86 32.34
C SER A 31 -21.20 12.54 32.45
N LEU A 32 -20.45 12.66 31.34
CA LEU A 32 -19.08 13.20 31.34
C LEU A 32 -18.94 14.65 30.83
N LEU A 33 -20.04 15.38 30.66
CA LEU A 33 -20.05 16.78 30.23
C LEU A 33 -20.95 17.62 31.15
N LYS A 34 -20.48 17.89 32.37
CA LYS A 34 -20.93 19.01 33.22
C LYS A 34 -19.95 19.19 34.38
N LYS A 35 -19.55 20.45 34.65
CA LYS A 35 -18.51 20.98 35.57
C LYS A 35 -17.19 21.29 34.82
N ASN A 36 -16.71 22.53 34.68
CA ASN A 36 -16.91 23.79 35.42
C ASN A 36 -16.81 25.01 34.48
N GLU A 37 -17.58 26.05 34.75
CA GLU A 37 -17.38 27.43 34.30
C GLU A 37 -16.95 28.30 35.50
N ILE A 38 -16.46 29.52 35.17
CA ILE A 38 -16.36 30.78 35.97
C ILE A 38 -15.07 30.97 36.80
N PHE A 39 -14.31 32.08 36.80
CA PHE A 39 -14.14 33.40 36.11
C PHE A 39 -12.68 33.86 36.49
N ASP A 40 -11.90 34.70 35.78
CA ASP A 40 -11.93 36.19 35.74
C ASP A 40 -10.90 36.76 34.73
N GLU A 41 -11.23 37.92 34.14
CA GLU A 41 -10.42 38.83 33.30
C GLU A 41 -9.64 39.88 34.18
N PRO A 42 -9.02 40.97 33.65
CA PRO A 42 -7.95 41.12 32.64
C PRO A 42 -6.82 42.08 33.11
N ILE A 43 -5.57 41.96 32.62
CA ILE A 43 -4.62 43.10 32.58
C ILE A 43 -3.79 43.08 31.27
N SER A 44 -3.56 44.30 30.78
CA SER A 44 -3.11 44.82 29.50
C SER A 44 -1.64 44.59 29.07
N SER A 45 -1.48 44.46 27.74
CA SER A 45 -0.44 45.04 26.84
C SER A 45 1.05 45.04 27.21
N ILE A 46 1.89 44.48 26.30
CA ILE A 46 3.00 45.13 25.55
C ILE A 46 3.56 44.09 24.52
N PRO A 47 3.93 44.49 23.29
CA PRO A 47 4.27 43.57 22.22
C PRO A 47 5.74 43.15 22.28
N VAL A 48 6.00 41.85 22.14
CA VAL A 48 7.35 41.32 21.88
C VAL A 48 7.36 40.66 20.51
N ILE A 49 7.97 41.37 19.57
CA ILE A 49 8.45 40.88 18.29
C ILE A 49 9.69 40.03 18.59
N SER A 50 9.67 38.72 18.32
CA SER A 50 10.88 37.99 17.93
C SER A 50 10.58 36.60 17.35
N SER A 51 10.71 36.50 16.03
CA SER A 51 11.16 35.35 15.24
C SER A 51 10.74 33.93 15.67
N THR A 52 9.54 33.50 15.26
CA THR A 52 9.33 32.07 14.96
C THR A 52 9.88 31.80 13.57
N MET A 53 11.08 31.21 13.52
CA MET A 53 11.62 30.55 12.33
C MET A 53 10.65 29.43 11.93
N CYS A 54 9.73 29.74 11.02
CA CYS A 54 8.86 28.76 10.41
C CYS A 54 9.73 27.96 9.44
N TRP A 55 10.17 26.78 9.86
CA TRP A 55 10.74 25.77 8.97
C TRP A 55 9.62 25.29 8.04
N SER A 56 9.37 26.06 6.98
CA SER A 56 8.65 25.56 5.83
C SER A 56 9.54 24.49 5.21
N THR A 57 9.19 23.22 5.39
CA THR A 57 9.71 22.14 4.54
C THR A 57 9.14 22.37 3.14
N LYS A 58 9.71 23.34 2.41
CA LYS A 58 9.64 23.40 0.96
C LYS A 58 10.31 22.12 0.48
N ARG A 59 9.51 21.12 0.11
CA ARG A 59 10.00 20.07 -0.78
C ARG A 59 10.37 20.76 -2.08
N PHE A 60 11.65 21.11 -2.21
CA PHE A 60 12.26 21.41 -3.49
C PHE A 60 12.18 20.13 -4.31
N PHE A 61 11.19 20.07 -5.21
CA PHE A 61 11.29 19.17 -6.34
C PHE A 61 12.49 19.66 -7.15
N SER A 62 13.56 18.87 -7.15
CA SER A 62 14.69 19.07 -8.07
C SER A 62 14.12 19.19 -9.48
N SER A 63 14.42 20.31 -10.13
CA SER A 63 14.02 20.63 -11.50
C SER A 63 14.61 19.61 -12.46
N ILE A 64 13.85 18.56 -12.75
CA ILE A 64 14.01 17.84 -14.01
C ILE A 64 13.34 18.74 -15.05
N ARG A 65 14.10 19.12 -16.09
CA ARG A 65 13.62 19.93 -17.21
C ARG A 65 12.23 19.44 -17.67
N PRO A 66 11.30 20.34 -18.03
CA PRO A 66 10.00 19.92 -18.51
C PRO A 66 10.22 19.08 -19.77
N LEU A 67 9.90 17.79 -19.69
CA LEU A 67 9.71 16.98 -20.87
C LEU A 67 8.59 17.67 -21.66
N ALA A 68 8.90 18.26 -22.81
CA ALA A 68 7.89 18.71 -23.75
C ALA A 68 6.90 17.54 -23.90
N ASN A 69 5.61 17.77 -23.58
CA ASN A 69 4.52 16.77 -23.45
C ASN A 69 4.22 16.22 -22.03
N SER A 70 4.28 17.03 -20.97
CA SER A 70 3.64 16.66 -19.69
C SER A 70 2.09 16.70 -19.81
N GLU A 71 1.37 15.87 -19.05
CA GLU A 71 -0.09 15.89 -19.05
C GLU A 71 -0.63 17.27 -18.59
N GLU A 72 0.08 17.92 -17.66
CA GLU A 72 -0.28 19.25 -17.15
C GLU A 72 -0.07 20.33 -18.21
N SER A 73 1.02 20.28 -19.00
CA SER A 73 1.19 21.21 -20.13
C SER A 73 0.10 21.02 -21.17
N LEU A 74 -0.27 19.77 -21.49
CA LEU A 74 -1.38 19.47 -22.43
C LEU A 74 -2.73 20.00 -21.92
N ALA A 75 -2.96 19.94 -20.61
CA ALA A 75 -4.18 20.46 -19.98
C ALA A 75 -4.20 22.01 -19.94
N LEU A 76 -3.05 22.66 -19.84
CA LEU A 76 -2.91 24.12 -19.85
C LEU A 76 -3.00 24.71 -21.27
N ASP A 77 -2.50 24.00 -22.29
CA ASP A 77 -2.52 24.43 -23.70
C ASP A 77 -3.92 24.33 -24.34
N TYR A 78 -4.90 23.75 -23.64
CA TYR A 78 -6.25 23.55 -24.17
C TYR A 78 -7.18 24.74 -23.90
N PHE A 79 -7.19 25.68 -24.85
CA PHE A 79 -8.27 26.68 -24.99
C PHE A 79 -8.78 26.83 -26.44
N LYS A 80 -8.37 25.97 -27.39
CA LYS A 80 -8.57 26.22 -28.84
C LYS A 80 -8.97 25.03 -29.73
N ASN A 81 -9.24 23.83 -29.21
CA ASN A 81 -9.49 22.65 -30.07
C ASN A 81 -10.93 22.12 -29.99
N GLU A 82 -11.49 21.71 -31.12
CA GLU A 82 -12.89 21.29 -31.31
C GLU A 82 -13.18 19.82 -30.90
N LYS A 83 -12.16 19.03 -30.52
CA LYS A 83 -12.30 17.59 -30.23
C LYS A 83 -11.95 17.22 -28.79
N PRO A 84 -12.88 17.37 -27.83
CA PRO A 84 -12.62 17.17 -26.41
C PRO A 84 -12.24 15.72 -26.03
N ALA A 85 -12.80 14.69 -26.68
CA ALA A 85 -12.47 13.30 -26.34
C ALA A 85 -11.02 12.93 -26.67
N PHE A 86 -10.51 13.38 -27.82
CA PHE A 86 -9.12 13.13 -28.23
C PHE A 86 -8.12 13.66 -27.20
N ILE A 87 -8.38 14.83 -26.64
CA ILE A 87 -7.48 15.49 -25.69
C ILE A 87 -7.60 14.88 -24.31
N ILE A 88 -8.82 14.56 -23.86
CA ILE A 88 -9.03 13.76 -22.65
C ILE A 88 -8.27 12.44 -22.75
N ASN A 89 -8.30 11.76 -23.90
CA ASN A 89 -7.57 10.50 -24.09
C ASN A 89 -6.05 10.67 -24.02
N LYS A 90 -5.51 11.80 -24.50
CA LYS A 90 -4.08 12.13 -24.35
C LYS A 90 -3.72 12.38 -22.90
N ILE A 91 -4.52 13.16 -22.17
CA ILE A 91 -4.28 13.50 -20.77
C ILE A 91 -4.41 12.27 -19.88
N LEU A 92 -5.39 11.39 -20.14
CA LEU A 92 -5.66 10.22 -19.30
C LEU A 92 -4.96 8.94 -19.78
N LEU A 93 -4.03 9.04 -20.73
CA LEU A 93 -3.32 7.89 -21.29
C LEU A 93 -2.65 7.05 -20.21
N ASN A 94 -1.96 7.69 -19.25
CA ASN A 94 -1.27 6.99 -18.16
C ASN A 94 -2.24 6.32 -17.17
N GLN A 95 -3.49 6.80 -17.12
CA GLN A 95 -4.54 6.28 -16.25
C GLN A 95 -5.30 5.09 -16.86
N ASN A 96 -5.02 4.73 -18.12
CA ASN A 96 -5.74 3.68 -18.87
C ASN A 96 -7.25 3.95 -18.91
N LEU A 97 -7.60 5.22 -19.11
CA LEU A 97 -8.95 5.67 -19.39
C LEU A 97 -8.98 6.17 -20.83
N SER A 98 -9.99 5.73 -21.57
CA SER A 98 -10.27 6.26 -22.89
C SER A 98 -11.77 6.44 -23.05
N VAL A 99 -12.14 7.40 -23.87
CA VAL A 99 -13.52 7.76 -24.17
C VAL A 99 -13.66 8.01 -25.66
N THR A 100 -14.76 7.54 -26.25
CA THR A 100 -15.18 7.89 -27.61
C THR A 100 -16.01 9.17 -27.57
N ASP A 101 -16.08 9.92 -28.67
CA ASP A 101 -16.94 11.11 -28.75
C ASP A 101 -18.39 10.78 -28.39
N THR A 102 -18.92 9.67 -28.92
CA THR A 102 -20.28 9.18 -28.62
C THR A 102 -20.52 8.89 -27.14
N LYS A 103 -19.52 8.39 -26.41
CA LYS A 103 -19.63 8.11 -24.98
C LYS A 103 -19.50 9.40 -24.17
N LEU A 104 -18.63 10.32 -24.59
CA LEU A 104 -18.49 11.63 -23.97
C LEU A 104 -19.79 12.42 -24.10
N GLU A 105 -20.43 12.44 -25.27
CA GLU A 105 -21.74 13.06 -25.48
C GLU A 105 -22.81 12.49 -24.53
N LYS A 106 -22.84 11.16 -24.35
CA LYS A 106 -23.76 10.53 -23.37
C LYS A 106 -23.48 10.98 -21.95
N LEU A 107 -22.21 11.13 -21.57
CA LEU A 107 -21.82 11.65 -20.24
C LEU A 107 -22.25 13.10 -20.05
N LEU A 108 -22.09 13.94 -21.07
CA LEU A 108 -22.46 15.35 -21.02
C LEU A 108 -23.98 15.59 -20.97
N LYS A 109 -24.79 14.62 -21.41
CA LYS A 109 -26.26 14.65 -21.29
C LYS A 109 -26.76 14.33 -19.87
N VAL A 110 -25.89 13.87 -18.96
CA VAL A 110 -26.29 13.60 -17.57
C VAL A 110 -26.67 14.92 -16.90
N LYS A 111 -27.91 15.02 -16.44
CA LYS A 111 -28.42 16.23 -15.76
C LYS A 111 -27.79 16.34 -14.36
N GLY A 112 -27.15 17.48 -14.10
CA GLY A 112 -26.73 17.86 -12.76
C GLY A 112 -27.91 18.35 -11.94
N VAL A 113 -27.99 17.95 -10.67
CA VAL A 113 -29.01 18.42 -9.73
C VAL A 113 -28.38 19.36 -8.72
N GLU A 114 -28.92 20.58 -8.64
CA GLU A 114 -28.47 21.61 -7.70
C GLU A 114 -29.06 21.39 -6.30
N LEU A 115 -28.23 21.61 -5.29
CA LEU A 115 -28.53 21.53 -3.88
C LEU A 115 -28.02 22.80 -3.21
N ASP A 116 -28.90 23.48 -2.48
CA ASP A 116 -28.50 24.56 -1.60
C ASP A 116 -27.82 24.00 -0.34
N LEU A 117 -26.73 24.65 0.05
CA LEU A 117 -26.02 24.35 1.27
C LEU A 117 -26.29 25.42 2.32
N PRO A 118 -26.46 25.04 3.61
CA PRO A 118 -26.33 23.70 4.16
C PRO A 118 -27.63 22.90 4.02
N ILE A 119 -27.50 21.56 3.87
CA ILE A 119 -28.64 20.64 3.76
C ILE A 119 -29.34 20.57 5.12
N SER A 120 -30.43 21.32 5.25
CA SER A 120 -31.14 21.51 6.52
C SER A 120 -32.54 20.88 6.49
N THR A 121 -33.25 20.99 5.36
CA THR A 121 -34.61 20.49 5.22
C THR A 121 -34.67 18.98 5.01
N THR A 122 -35.80 18.36 5.39
CA THR A 122 -36.04 16.93 5.14
C THR A 122 -36.06 16.61 3.65
N LYS A 123 -36.58 17.51 2.82
CA LYS A 123 -36.61 17.35 1.35
C LYS A 123 -35.20 17.34 0.76
N ASP A 124 -34.32 18.24 1.19
CA ASP A 124 -32.94 18.28 0.70
C ASP A 124 -32.14 17.06 1.15
N LYS A 125 -32.43 16.54 2.35
CA LYS A 125 -31.82 15.28 2.84
C LYS A 125 -32.27 14.08 2.00
N GLN A 126 -33.56 13.99 1.67
CA GLN A 126 -34.09 12.95 0.78
C GLN A 126 -33.47 13.05 -0.62
N LEU A 127 -33.38 14.26 -1.17
CA LEU A 127 -32.75 14.50 -2.47
C LEU A 127 -31.26 14.12 -2.46
N LEU A 128 -30.53 14.47 -1.39
CA LEU A 128 -29.14 14.02 -1.22
C LEU A 128 -29.04 12.49 -1.16
N ASP A 129 -29.94 11.82 -0.45
CA ASP A 129 -29.97 10.36 -0.36
C ASP A 129 -30.22 9.71 -1.73
N GLU A 130 -31.08 10.31 -2.56
CA GLU A 130 -31.35 9.86 -3.94
C GLU A 130 -30.16 10.04 -4.88
N LEU A 131 -29.40 11.13 -4.70
CA LEU A 131 -28.25 11.48 -5.53
C LEU A 131 -26.96 10.77 -5.11
N ALA A 132 -26.71 10.65 -3.82
CA ALA A 132 -25.45 10.19 -3.26
C ALA A 132 -25.53 8.80 -2.58
N GLY A 133 -26.73 8.39 -2.17
CA GLY A 133 -26.99 7.19 -1.37
C GLY A 133 -27.11 7.49 0.13
N LYS A 134 -27.78 6.60 0.85
CA LYS A 134 -28.01 6.70 2.31
C LYS A 134 -26.79 6.31 3.16
N SER A 135 -25.89 5.50 2.62
CA SER A 135 -24.76 4.93 3.36
C SER A 135 -23.42 5.39 2.80
N PRO A 136 -22.43 5.71 3.65
CA PRO A 136 -21.08 6.01 3.19
C PRO A 136 -20.36 4.77 2.60
N TYR A 137 -20.90 3.56 2.81
CA TYR A 137 -20.34 2.30 2.29
C TYR A 137 -21.12 1.74 1.10
N LYS A 138 -22.34 2.23 0.88
CA LYS A 138 -23.22 1.83 -0.24
C LYS A 138 -23.91 3.09 -0.77
N GLY A 139 -23.45 3.57 -1.92
CA GLY A 139 -23.98 4.79 -2.54
C GLY A 139 -23.65 4.88 -4.02
N PHE A 140 -24.01 5.98 -4.66
CA PHE A 140 -23.82 6.15 -6.11
C PHE A 140 -22.44 6.73 -6.43
N PHE A 141 -22.01 6.58 -7.68
CA PHE A 141 -20.81 7.23 -8.20
C PHE A 141 -21.20 8.36 -9.15
N GLY A 142 -20.30 9.32 -9.32
CA GLY A 142 -20.53 10.46 -10.18
C GLY A 142 -19.60 11.63 -9.91
N VAL A 143 -19.98 12.78 -10.44
CA VAL A 143 -19.24 14.04 -10.35
C VAL A 143 -20.02 15.01 -9.46
N TYR A 144 -19.31 15.86 -8.74
CA TYR A 144 -19.89 16.93 -7.95
C TYR A 144 -19.13 18.24 -8.18
N THR A 145 -19.85 19.34 -8.16
CA THR A 145 -19.33 20.69 -8.36
C THR A 145 -19.76 21.58 -7.22
N PHE A 146 -18.81 22.22 -6.55
CA PHE A 146 -19.09 23.32 -5.64
C PHE A 146 -18.93 24.65 -6.38
N ILE A 147 -19.92 25.53 -6.27
CA ILE A 147 -19.90 26.88 -6.86
C ILE A 147 -19.96 27.89 -5.73
N HIS A 148 -18.95 28.74 -5.62
CA HIS A 148 -18.93 29.81 -4.65
C HIS A 148 -19.94 30.89 -5.04
N LYS A 149 -20.91 31.18 -4.17
CA LYS A 149 -22.07 32.03 -4.50
C LYS A 149 -21.68 33.46 -4.86
N SER A 150 -20.67 34.05 -4.19
CA SER A 150 -20.30 35.45 -4.40
C SER A 150 -19.34 35.68 -5.56
N THR A 151 -18.44 34.72 -5.85
CA THR A 151 -17.44 34.91 -6.93
C THR A 151 -17.71 34.06 -8.17
N GLY A 152 -18.64 33.10 -8.11
CA GLY A 152 -18.87 32.13 -9.19
C GLY A 152 -17.76 31.10 -9.37
N ASN A 153 -16.69 31.14 -8.56
CA ASN A 153 -15.56 30.22 -8.64
C ASN A 153 -16.02 28.77 -8.41
N LYS A 154 -15.54 27.84 -9.24
CA LYS A 154 -15.99 26.44 -9.23
C LYS A 154 -14.88 25.49 -8.80
N TYR A 155 -15.27 24.47 -8.04
CA TYR A 155 -14.47 23.28 -7.73
C TYR A 155 -15.21 22.05 -8.24
N VAL A 156 -14.53 21.15 -8.94
CA VAL A 156 -15.08 19.85 -9.36
C VAL A 156 -14.30 18.70 -8.75
N GLY A 157 -14.99 17.61 -8.47
CA GLY A 157 -14.37 16.33 -8.21
C GLY A 157 -15.31 15.17 -8.55
N SER A 158 -14.77 13.97 -8.65
CA SER A 158 -15.55 12.74 -8.79
C SER A 158 -15.40 11.84 -7.56
N SER A 159 -16.30 10.86 -7.45
CA SER A 159 -16.23 9.84 -6.42
C SER A 159 -16.90 8.55 -6.89
N ASN A 160 -16.33 7.41 -6.49
CA ASN A 160 -17.00 6.11 -6.57
C ASN A 160 -18.13 5.95 -5.52
N LEU A 161 -18.09 6.76 -4.46
CA LEU A 161 -19.07 6.81 -3.39
C LEU A 161 -19.33 8.28 -3.05
N LEU A 162 -20.32 8.88 -3.72
CA LEU A 162 -20.69 10.28 -3.55
C LEU A 162 -21.04 10.58 -2.09
N ARG A 163 -21.81 9.71 -1.42
CA ARG A 163 -22.20 9.93 -0.01
C ARG A 163 -20.99 10.11 0.91
N ARG A 164 -20.02 9.20 0.82
CA ARG A 164 -18.78 9.28 1.61
C ARG A 164 -18.02 10.58 1.38
N ARG A 165 -18.01 11.06 0.13
CA ARG A 165 -17.33 12.30 -0.25
C ARG A 165 -18.08 13.53 0.24
N MET A 166 -19.41 13.54 0.19
CA MET A 166 -20.23 14.61 0.75
C MET A 166 -20.08 14.69 2.27
N ASP A 167 -20.17 13.56 2.97
CA ASP A 167 -19.96 13.48 4.41
C ASP A 167 -18.57 14.02 4.81
N TYR A 168 -17.54 13.80 3.99
CA TYR A 168 -16.20 14.33 4.21
C TYR A 168 -16.19 15.88 4.21
N TYR A 169 -16.80 16.51 3.21
CA TYR A 169 -16.88 17.98 3.16
C TYR A 169 -17.79 18.55 4.23
N PHE A 170 -18.92 17.89 4.51
CA PHE A 170 -19.90 18.41 5.47
C PHE A 170 -19.43 18.31 6.93
N LYS A 171 -18.57 17.35 7.25
CA LYS A 171 -17.96 17.22 8.60
C LYS A 171 -16.88 18.25 8.89
N GLY A 172 -16.27 18.85 7.86
CA GLY A 172 -15.20 19.86 8.04
C GLY A 172 -13.82 19.32 8.43
N ASN A 173 -13.68 18.01 8.70
CA ASN A 173 -12.42 17.40 9.16
C ASN A 173 -11.47 17.07 7.99
N PHE A 174 -11.00 18.09 7.28
CA PHE A 174 -10.10 17.94 6.13
C PHE A 174 -8.82 18.79 6.26
N PRO A 175 -7.68 18.35 5.70
CA PRO A 175 -6.46 19.15 5.68
C PRO A 175 -6.65 20.42 4.84
N LEU A 176 -6.08 21.53 5.28
CA LEU A 176 -6.16 22.83 4.60
C LEU A 176 -5.18 22.91 3.42
N GLY A 177 -5.43 22.11 2.38
CA GLY A 177 -4.63 22.08 1.15
C GLY A 177 -5.39 22.59 -0.08
N GLY A 178 -4.66 23.14 -1.05
CA GLY A 178 -5.21 23.65 -2.31
C GLY A 178 -6.00 24.96 -2.14
N LYS A 179 -6.83 25.32 -3.13
CA LYS A 179 -7.64 26.56 -3.10
C LYS A 179 -9.03 26.36 -2.50
N PHE A 180 -9.66 25.22 -2.78
CA PHE A 180 -11.05 24.95 -2.37
C PHE A 180 -11.21 24.74 -0.85
N LEU A 181 -10.43 23.84 -0.24
CA LEU A 181 -10.62 23.46 1.16
C LEU A 181 -10.41 24.63 2.14
N PRO A 182 -9.37 25.48 2.01
CA PRO A 182 -9.23 26.66 2.86
C PRO A 182 -10.39 27.64 2.72
N LEU A 183 -10.90 27.83 1.50
CA LEU A 183 -12.05 28.71 1.25
C LEU A 183 -13.33 28.14 1.88
N LEU A 184 -13.57 26.84 1.73
CA LEU A 184 -14.69 26.14 2.36
C LEU A 184 -14.64 26.20 3.89
N HIS A 185 -13.45 26.02 4.47
CA HIS A 185 -13.25 26.13 5.91
C HIS A 185 -13.51 27.55 6.42
N LYS A 186 -13.00 28.57 5.71
CA LYS A 186 -13.13 29.99 6.10
C LYS A 186 -14.57 30.49 6.02
N GLN A 187 -15.31 30.16 4.96
CA GLN A 187 -16.63 30.73 4.69
C GLN A 187 -17.80 29.78 5.01
N GLY A 188 -17.49 28.50 5.27
CA GLY A 188 -18.48 27.47 5.56
C GLY A 188 -19.31 27.06 4.33
N LEU A 189 -20.13 26.03 4.53
CA LEU A 189 -20.97 25.45 3.46
C LEU A 189 -21.97 26.45 2.87
N LYS A 190 -22.46 27.41 3.66
CA LYS A 190 -23.50 28.37 3.24
C LYS A 190 -23.07 29.23 2.04
N ALA A 191 -21.76 29.47 1.90
CA ALA A 191 -21.17 30.25 0.83
C ALA A 191 -21.15 29.52 -0.53
N PHE A 192 -21.55 28.25 -0.58
CA PHE A 192 -21.49 27.43 -1.78
C PHE A 192 -22.85 26.87 -2.19
N LYS A 193 -23.00 26.64 -3.49
CA LYS A 193 -24.00 25.74 -4.08
C LYS A 193 -23.31 24.44 -4.47
N LEU A 194 -24.05 23.33 -4.41
CA LEU A 194 -23.56 22.02 -4.80
C LEU A 194 -24.36 21.49 -5.98
N ILE A 195 -23.70 21.03 -7.04
CA ILE A 195 -24.33 20.32 -8.16
C ILE A 195 -23.81 18.88 -8.16
N ILE A 196 -24.71 17.89 -8.17
CA ILE A 196 -24.33 16.47 -8.26
C ILE A 196 -24.82 15.88 -9.59
N PHE A 197 -23.89 15.25 -10.31
CA PHE A 197 -24.12 14.46 -11.51
C PHE A 197 -24.04 12.98 -11.15
N LYS A 198 -25.18 12.39 -10.77
CA LYS A 198 -25.28 10.96 -10.47
C LYS A 198 -25.22 10.16 -11.78
N LEU A 199 -24.26 9.24 -11.88
CA LEU A 199 -24.16 8.36 -13.04
C LEU A 199 -24.96 7.07 -12.82
N ASP A 200 -25.76 6.69 -13.82
CA ASP A 200 -26.49 5.43 -13.83
C ASP A 200 -25.52 4.26 -14.03
N ARG A 201 -25.58 3.29 -13.13
CA ARG A 201 -24.72 2.09 -13.13
C ARG A 201 -25.03 1.13 -14.28
N ASN A 202 -26.23 1.22 -14.85
CA ASN A 202 -26.64 0.39 -15.99
C ASN A 202 -26.03 0.92 -17.31
N ILE A 203 -25.63 2.19 -17.35
CA ILE A 203 -25.13 2.87 -18.55
C ILE A 203 -23.62 3.13 -18.45
N PHE A 204 -23.16 3.51 -17.25
CA PHE A 204 -21.81 3.98 -17.00
C PHE A 204 -21.10 3.11 -15.96
N ASN A 205 -19.77 3.21 -15.92
CA ASN A 205 -18.96 2.64 -14.86
C ASN A 205 -18.32 3.76 -14.01
N TYR A 206 -17.80 3.42 -12.83
CA TYR A 206 -17.24 4.42 -11.91
C TYR A 206 -16.07 5.24 -12.48
N ARG A 207 -15.34 4.71 -13.47
CA ARG A 207 -14.23 5.42 -14.13
C ARG A 207 -14.74 6.47 -15.11
N ASP A 208 -15.98 6.34 -15.59
CA ASP A 208 -16.60 7.36 -16.44
C ASP A 208 -16.81 8.68 -15.68
N ALA A 209 -16.91 8.62 -14.35
CA ALA A 209 -16.92 9.81 -13.50
C ALA A 209 -15.58 10.58 -13.56
N LEU A 210 -14.45 9.87 -13.72
CA LEU A 210 -13.12 10.49 -13.85
C LEU A 210 -12.98 11.20 -15.20
N ILE A 211 -13.53 10.61 -16.27
CA ILE A 211 -13.58 11.21 -17.61
C ILE A 211 -14.41 12.50 -17.57
N LEU A 212 -15.58 12.46 -16.93
CA LEU A 212 -16.45 13.63 -16.81
C LEU A 212 -15.83 14.73 -15.91
N GLU A 213 -15.16 14.36 -14.82
CA GLU A 213 -14.35 15.30 -14.03
C GLU A 213 -13.25 15.94 -14.86
N GLN A 214 -12.51 15.15 -15.64
CA GLN A 214 -11.43 15.66 -16.50
C GLN A 214 -11.97 16.66 -17.53
N TYR A 215 -13.13 16.40 -18.13
CA TYR A 215 -13.78 17.33 -19.03
C TYR A 215 -14.03 18.70 -18.36
N TYR A 216 -14.56 18.70 -17.13
CA TYR A 216 -14.80 19.95 -16.40
C TYR A 216 -13.50 20.65 -15.98
N LEU A 217 -12.45 19.92 -15.62
CA LEU A 217 -11.16 20.50 -15.23
C LEU A 217 -10.50 21.33 -16.35
N LEU A 218 -10.79 21.00 -17.61
CA LEU A 218 -10.35 21.73 -18.79
C LEU A 218 -11.06 23.09 -18.96
N ASN A 219 -12.20 23.29 -18.30
CA ASN A 219 -12.88 24.58 -18.31
C ASN A 219 -12.27 25.54 -17.27
N LYS A 220 -11.88 26.75 -17.70
CA LYS A 220 -11.29 27.80 -16.85
C LYS A 220 -12.12 28.17 -15.63
N GLU A 221 -13.45 28.03 -15.68
CA GLU A 221 -14.35 28.35 -14.58
C GLU A 221 -14.10 27.49 -13.33
N PHE A 222 -13.53 26.29 -13.50
CA PHE A 222 -13.13 25.40 -12.40
C PHE A 222 -11.78 25.82 -11.81
N ASN A 223 -11.72 27.05 -11.31
CA ASN A 223 -10.50 27.72 -10.86
C ASN A 223 -10.11 27.45 -9.39
N LEU A 224 -10.97 26.74 -8.64
CA LEU A 224 -10.66 26.28 -7.28
C LEU A 224 -9.92 24.93 -7.26
N ASN A 225 -9.87 24.22 -8.39
CA ASN A 225 -8.98 23.08 -8.58
C ASN A 225 -7.55 23.57 -8.81
N THR A 226 -6.60 23.08 -8.00
CA THR A 226 -5.18 23.43 -8.16
C THR A 226 -4.55 22.67 -9.33
N LEU A 227 -4.94 21.40 -9.53
CA LEU A 227 -4.50 20.58 -10.64
C LEU A 227 -5.58 20.57 -11.73
N ARG A 228 -5.14 20.55 -12.99
CA ARG A 228 -6.02 20.46 -14.18
C ARG A 228 -6.21 19.04 -14.67
N ILE A 229 -5.73 18.06 -13.91
CA ILE A 229 -5.82 16.65 -14.21
C ILE A 229 -6.54 15.93 -13.08
N VAL A 230 -7.45 15.04 -13.44
CA VAL A 230 -8.15 14.19 -12.49
C VAL A 230 -7.18 13.27 -11.77
N ASN A 231 -7.33 13.19 -10.46
CA ASN A 231 -6.59 12.23 -9.66
C ASN A 231 -7.36 10.89 -9.63
N ALA A 232 -7.08 9.99 -10.56
CA ALA A 232 -7.70 8.65 -10.65
C ALA A 232 -7.27 7.66 -9.56
N GLY A 233 -6.79 8.15 -8.43
CA GLY A 233 -5.94 7.38 -7.53
C GLY A 233 -4.53 7.36 -8.10
N SER A 234 -3.57 7.52 -7.21
CA SER A 234 -2.19 7.66 -7.60
C SER A 234 -1.70 6.45 -8.41
N SER A 235 -1.26 6.70 -9.65
CA SER A 235 -0.23 5.87 -10.30
C SER A 235 1.14 6.08 -9.65
N THR A 236 1.20 6.65 -8.42
CA THR A 236 2.37 6.59 -7.55
C THR A 236 2.55 5.15 -7.07
N GLY A 237 2.86 4.26 -8.00
CA GLY A 237 3.61 3.07 -7.66
C GLY A 237 5.04 3.50 -7.35
N ASN A 238 5.77 2.65 -6.65
CA ASN A 238 7.21 2.83 -6.55
C ASN A 238 7.80 2.70 -7.96
N PRO A 239 8.67 3.64 -8.39
CA PRO A 239 9.34 3.53 -9.68
C PRO A 239 10.17 2.25 -9.71
N ILE A 240 10.30 1.66 -10.89
CA ILE A 240 11.07 0.45 -11.11
C ILE A 240 11.98 0.67 -12.30
N TYR A 241 13.26 0.43 -12.08
CA TYR A 241 14.32 0.56 -13.06
C TYR A 241 14.78 -0.84 -13.46
N VAL A 242 14.85 -1.08 -14.78
CA VAL A 242 15.23 -2.36 -15.37
C VAL A 242 16.64 -2.23 -15.93
N TYR A 243 17.60 -2.89 -15.28
CA TYR A 243 19.01 -2.85 -15.64
C TYR A 243 19.49 -4.16 -16.26
N ASP A 244 20.62 -4.11 -16.94
CA ASP A 244 21.47 -5.27 -17.14
C ASP A 244 22.01 -5.79 -15.80
N LEU A 245 22.59 -6.99 -15.81
CA LEU A 245 23.14 -7.59 -14.60
C LEU A 245 24.31 -6.79 -14.01
N LYS A 246 25.06 -6.03 -14.82
CA LYS A 246 26.17 -5.21 -14.31
C LYS A 246 25.73 -3.83 -13.81
N CYS A 247 24.43 -3.52 -13.89
CA CYS A 247 23.90 -2.18 -13.61
C CYS A 247 24.56 -1.04 -14.41
N SER A 248 25.19 -1.37 -15.53
CA SER A 248 25.87 -0.44 -16.42
C SER A 248 24.92 0.20 -17.43
N THR A 249 23.82 -0.48 -17.74
CA THR A 249 22.87 -0.09 -18.78
C THR A 249 21.44 -0.13 -18.24
N LEU A 250 20.75 1.01 -18.27
CA LEU A 250 19.31 1.12 -17.97
C LEU A 250 18.50 0.80 -19.23
N TYR A 251 17.78 -0.32 -19.25
CA TYR A 251 16.91 -0.69 -20.36
C TYR A 251 15.57 0.04 -20.34
N TYR A 252 14.98 0.22 -19.17
CA TYR A 252 13.66 0.86 -19.05
C TYR A 252 13.41 1.41 -17.65
N HIS A 253 12.70 2.53 -17.57
CA HIS A 253 12.22 3.13 -16.32
C HIS A 253 10.68 3.16 -16.34
N ALA A 254 10.08 2.40 -15.43
CA ALA A 254 8.65 2.41 -15.18
C ALA A 254 8.35 3.30 -13.98
N LYS A 255 7.35 4.18 -14.08
CA LYS A 255 6.89 5.03 -12.95
C LYS A 255 6.15 4.20 -11.89
N SER A 256 5.75 2.97 -12.21
CA SER A 256 5.06 2.06 -11.28
C SER A 256 5.15 0.59 -11.68
N SER A 257 4.88 -0.32 -10.73
CA SER A 257 4.67 -1.74 -11.02
C SER A 257 3.52 -2.03 -11.98
N ILE A 258 2.54 -1.12 -12.06
CA ILE A 258 1.40 -1.21 -12.99
C ILE A 258 1.87 -0.90 -14.41
N GLU A 259 2.67 0.15 -14.58
CA GLU A 259 3.29 0.50 -15.88
C GLU A 259 4.22 -0.62 -16.36
N LEU A 260 5.05 -1.16 -15.47
CA LEU A 260 5.91 -2.31 -15.77
C LEU A 260 5.10 -3.53 -16.27
N LYS A 261 3.91 -3.78 -15.70
CA LYS A 261 2.99 -4.81 -16.19
C LYS A 261 2.44 -4.48 -17.57
N LYS A 262 2.04 -3.23 -17.81
CA LYS A 262 1.43 -2.82 -19.08
C LYS A 262 2.42 -2.89 -20.24
N VAL A 263 3.61 -2.33 -20.02
CA VAL A 263 4.65 -2.15 -21.03
C VAL A 263 5.46 -3.43 -21.18
N LEU A 264 6.15 -3.86 -20.13
CA LEU A 264 7.06 -5.02 -20.18
C LEU A 264 6.40 -6.36 -19.85
N LYS A 265 5.10 -6.39 -19.57
CA LYS A 265 4.34 -7.62 -19.21
C LYS A 265 4.86 -8.32 -17.95
N VAL A 266 5.46 -7.57 -17.01
CA VAL A 266 5.91 -8.10 -15.71
C VAL A 266 4.80 -7.94 -14.67
N HIS A 267 4.26 -9.03 -14.15
CA HIS A 267 3.17 -8.95 -13.16
C HIS A 267 3.63 -8.29 -11.85
N PRO A 268 2.79 -7.49 -11.15
CA PRO A 268 3.17 -6.82 -9.90
C PRO A 268 3.66 -7.76 -8.79
N ILE A 269 3.09 -8.97 -8.70
CA ILE A 269 3.54 -10.00 -7.74
C ILE A 269 4.96 -10.45 -8.07
N THR A 270 5.25 -10.70 -9.35
CA THR A 270 6.59 -11.04 -9.84
C THR A 270 7.54 -9.88 -9.59
N SER A 271 7.17 -8.67 -9.99
CA SER A 271 7.94 -7.46 -9.71
C SER A 271 8.31 -7.34 -8.23
N LYS A 272 7.35 -7.51 -7.31
CA LYS A 272 7.62 -7.46 -5.86
C LYS A 272 8.63 -8.52 -5.39
N LYS A 273 8.67 -9.70 -6.04
CA LYS A 273 9.62 -10.76 -5.73
C LYS A 273 11.05 -10.38 -6.14
N TYR A 274 11.20 -9.69 -7.27
CA TYR A 274 12.51 -9.43 -7.89
C TYR A 274 13.07 -8.03 -7.61
N VAL A 275 12.21 -7.02 -7.37
CA VAL A 275 12.64 -5.65 -7.09
C VAL A 275 13.44 -5.59 -5.80
N ASP A 276 14.64 -5.01 -5.87
CA ASP A 276 15.63 -4.92 -4.78
C ASP A 276 16.00 -6.27 -4.16
N SER A 277 15.60 -7.36 -4.82
CA SER A 277 16.06 -8.69 -4.51
C SER A 277 17.43 -8.84 -5.15
N LYS A 278 18.36 -9.48 -4.43
CA LYS A 278 19.61 -9.95 -5.02
C LYS A 278 19.32 -11.16 -5.91
N MET A 279 18.33 -11.10 -6.79
CA MET A 279 17.97 -12.17 -7.71
C MET A 279 17.64 -11.57 -9.07
N PRO A 280 18.27 -12.05 -10.14
CA PRO A 280 17.97 -11.56 -11.48
C PRO A 280 16.59 -12.03 -11.94
N TYR A 281 15.80 -11.11 -12.49
CA TYR A 281 14.59 -11.43 -13.21
C TYR A 281 14.97 -11.96 -14.61
N LEU A 282 14.40 -13.12 -14.96
CA LEU A 282 14.73 -13.86 -16.19
C LEU A 282 16.24 -14.14 -16.37
N ASN A 283 17.01 -14.21 -15.27
CA ASN A 283 18.47 -14.40 -15.29
C ASN A 283 19.26 -13.38 -16.13
N ARG A 284 18.65 -12.27 -16.53
CA ARG A 284 19.24 -11.29 -17.44
C ARG A 284 19.03 -9.84 -16.99
N PHE A 285 18.02 -9.59 -16.16
CA PHE A 285 17.63 -8.25 -15.76
C PHE A 285 17.65 -8.08 -14.26
N LEU A 286 18.10 -6.93 -13.79
CA LEU A 286 17.93 -6.50 -12.40
C LEU A 286 16.79 -5.49 -12.32
N LEU A 287 15.93 -5.67 -11.33
CA LEU A 287 14.85 -4.73 -11.03
C LEU A 287 15.19 -3.99 -9.75
N LEU A 288 15.30 -2.66 -9.84
CA LEU A 288 15.63 -1.81 -8.69
C LEU A 288 14.54 -0.76 -8.48
N SER A 289 14.33 -0.36 -7.23
CA SER A 289 13.41 0.73 -6.87
C SER A 289 14.04 2.12 -6.94
N HIS A 290 15.30 2.19 -7.36
CA HIS A 290 16.10 3.41 -7.38
C HIS A 290 16.98 3.48 -8.63
N PRO A 291 17.32 4.70 -9.09
CA PRO A 291 18.23 4.88 -10.20
C PRO A 291 19.68 4.64 -9.76
N ILE A 292 20.50 4.18 -10.72
CA ILE A 292 21.96 4.16 -10.65
C ILE A 292 22.46 5.24 -11.60
N HIS A 293 23.09 6.27 -11.06
CA HIS A 293 23.47 7.47 -11.80
C HIS A 293 24.61 7.25 -12.81
N THR A 294 25.42 6.22 -12.60
CA THR A 294 26.52 5.83 -13.50
C THR A 294 26.06 4.96 -14.67
N ALA A 295 24.80 4.52 -14.67
CA ALA A 295 24.27 3.66 -15.72
C ALA A 295 23.92 4.48 -16.98
N LEU A 296 24.33 3.99 -18.14
CA LEU A 296 23.99 4.55 -19.44
C LEU A 296 22.58 4.12 -19.84
N THR A 297 21.79 5.03 -20.41
CA THR A 297 20.47 4.68 -20.93
C THR A 297 20.63 3.88 -22.23
N SER A 298 19.95 2.74 -22.32
CA SER A 298 19.91 1.91 -23.52
C SER A 298 19.19 2.62 -24.67
N ASN A 299 19.72 2.49 -25.88
CA ASN A 299 19.06 2.93 -27.11
C ASN A 299 18.07 1.89 -27.68
N ILE A 300 17.93 0.73 -27.03
CA ILE A 300 17.01 -0.33 -27.48
C ILE A 300 15.55 0.15 -27.35
N PRO A 301 14.76 0.10 -28.43
CA PRO A 301 13.34 0.40 -28.38
C PRO A 301 12.56 -0.54 -27.45
N VAL A 302 11.52 0.00 -26.80
CA VAL A 302 10.73 -0.73 -25.80
C VAL A 302 10.07 -1.99 -26.36
N ASN A 303 9.60 -1.98 -27.61
CA ASN A 303 9.02 -3.17 -28.26
C ASN A 303 10.06 -4.29 -28.41
N ILE A 304 11.29 -3.97 -28.80
CA ILE A 304 12.39 -4.95 -28.89
C ILE A 304 12.72 -5.51 -27.50
N LEU A 305 12.73 -4.68 -26.47
CA LEU A 305 12.92 -5.14 -25.09
C LEU A 305 11.81 -6.09 -24.63
N VAL A 306 10.56 -5.85 -25.02
CA VAL A 306 9.42 -6.75 -24.75
C VAL A 306 9.63 -8.10 -25.43
N ASP A 307 10.09 -8.10 -26.68
CA ASP A 307 10.35 -9.33 -27.45
C ASP A 307 11.50 -10.13 -26.83
N ILE A 308 12.60 -9.47 -26.45
CA ILE A 308 13.70 -10.10 -25.69
C ILE A 308 13.15 -10.75 -24.42
N MET A 309 12.41 -10.01 -23.59
CA MET A 309 11.83 -10.57 -22.36
C MET A 309 10.82 -11.69 -22.62
N LYS A 310 10.17 -11.72 -23.78
CA LYS A 310 9.23 -12.77 -24.16
C LYS A 310 9.97 -14.05 -24.53
N GLU A 311 11.04 -13.97 -25.29
CA GLU A 311 11.90 -15.12 -25.59
C GLU A 311 12.55 -15.65 -24.31
N GLU A 312 13.10 -14.80 -23.44
CA GLU A 312 13.67 -15.23 -22.15
C GLU A 312 12.63 -15.95 -21.25
N ARG A 313 11.36 -15.49 -21.26
CA ARG A 313 10.27 -16.21 -20.58
C ARG A 313 10.04 -17.57 -21.22
N LYS A 314 9.97 -17.65 -22.55
CA LYS A 314 9.79 -18.92 -23.25
C LYS A 314 10.94 -19.87 -22.96
N ASP A 315 12.17 -19.39 -22.94
CA ASP A 315 13.35 -20.19 -22.60
C ASP A 315 13.27 -20.68 -21.15
N MET A 316 12.86 -19.82 -20.20
CA MET A 316 12.56 -20.27 -18.84
C MET A 316 11.44 -21.32 -18.76
N TYR A 317 10.43 -21.27 -19.64
CA TYR A 317 9.37 -22.29 -19.69
C TYR A 317 9.83 -23.58 -20.38
N ARG A 318 10.60 -23.49 -21.48
CA ARG A 318 11.17 -24.63 -22.23
C ARG A 318 12.21 -25.37 -21.41
N LEU A 319 13.02 -24.63 -20.65
CA LEU A 319 13.98 -25.17 -19.66
C LEU A 319 13.29 -25.64 -18.37
N GLY A 320 11.98 -25.47 -18.26
CA GLY A 320 11.21 -25.70 -17.04
C GLY A 320 11.52 -24.67 -15.95
N THR A 321 10.55 -24.40 -15.07
CA THR A 321 10.72 -23.53 -13.89
C THR A 321 11.76 -24.04 -12.86
N ARG A 322 12.54 -25.05 -13.24
CA ARG A 322 13.74 -25.53 -12.59
C ARG A 322 14.80 -25.57 -13.70
N ARG A 323 15.61 -24.50 -13.84
CA ARG A 323 17.03 -24.79 -14.09
C ARG A 323 17.39 -25.71 -12.94
N SER A 324 17.53 -26.98 -13.25
CA SER A 324 18.11 -27.89 -12.31
C SER A 324 19.47 -27.29 -11.96
N ILE A 325 19.60 -26.83 -10.73
CA ILE A 325 20.89 -26.37 -10.24
C ILE A 325 21.78 -27.61 -10.35
N PRO A 326 22.87 -27.56 -11.13
CA PRO A 326 23.74 -28.70 -11.24
C PRO A 326 24.28 -29.04 -9.85
N VAL A 327 24.51 -30.32 -9.60
CA VAL A 327 24.91 -30.85 -8.30
C VAL A 327 26.24 -31.53 -8.49
N GLU A 328 27.19 -31.19 -7.63
CA GLU A 328 28.46 -31.89 -7.49
C GLU A 328 28.35 -32.84 -6.29
N LEU A 329 28.83 -34.06 -6.47
CA LEU A 329 28.79 -35.13 -5.48
C LEU A 329 30.23 -35.56 -5.19
N ASP A 330 30.77 -35.14 -4.06
CA ASP A 330 32.10 -35.55 -3.61
C ASP A 330 31.99 -36.92 -2.94
N ILE A 331 32.79 -37.89 -3.40
CA ILE A 331 32.89 -39.23 -2.81
C ILE A 331 34.00 -39.21 -1.75
N LYS A 332 33.63 -39.34 -0.48
CA LYS A 332 34.56 -39.31 0.65
C LYS A 332 35.17 -40.67 0.95
N ASP A 333 36.29 -40.66 1.66
CA ASP A 333 36.96 -41.86 2.14
C ASP A 333 36.03 -42.73 3.00
N GLY A 334 36.14 -44.06 2.85
CA GLY A 334 35.28 -45.01 3.54
C GLY A 334 33.91 -45.21 2.89
N ASN A 335 33.69 -44.74 1.66
CA ASN A 335 32.47 -45.05 0.90
C ASN A 335 32.48 -46.52 0.43
N THR A 336 31.45 -47.29 0.79
CA THR A 336 31.32 -48.72 0.44
C THR A 336 30.40 -48.98 -0.76
N PHE A 337 29.80 -47.94 -1.34
CA PHE A 337 28.80 -48.05 -2.41
C PHE A 337 29.36 -47.84 -3.81
N VAL A 338 30.61 -47.38 -3.91
CA VAL A 338 31.33 -47.13 -5.16
C VAL A 338 32.67 -47.85 -5.14
N ASN A 339 33.23 -48.14 -6.32
CA ASN A 339 34.54 -48.77 -6.43
C ASN A 339 35.64 -47.86 -5.86
N SER A 340 36.71 -48.45 -5.30
CA SER A 340 37.81 -47.73 -4.64
C SER A 340 38.46 -46.67 -5.53
N ASP A 341 38.45 -46.88 -6.84
CA ASP A 341 39.03 -45.97 -7.84
C ASP A 341 38.29 -44.63 -7.95
N PHE A 342 37.05 -44.56 -7.47
CA PHE A 342 36.23 -43.34 -7.46
C PHE A 342 36.30 -42.56 -6.14
N ILE A 343 36.94 -43.12 -5.11
CA ILE A 343 37.11 -42.45 -3.83
C ILE A 343 37.95 -41.18 -4.04
N GLY A 344 37.51 -40.05 -3.49
CA GLY A 344 38.14 -38.74 -3.69
C GLY A 344 37.73 -38.02 -4.98
N GLN A 345 36.93 -38.62 -5.85
CA GLN A 345 36.42 -37.95 -7.06
C GLN A 345 35.12 -37.17 -6.81
N THR A 346 34.90 -36.15 -7.64
CA THR A 346 33.66 -35.36 -7.67
C THR A 346 32.88 -35.67 -8.94
N LEU A 347 31.67 -36.23 -8.78
CA LEU A 347 30.75 -36.47 -9.89
C LEU A 347 29.88 -35.24 -10.14
N LYS A 348 29.66 -34.89 -11.41
CA LYS A 348 28.84 -33.74 -11.80
C LYS A 348 27.51 -34.19 -12.40
N PHE A 349 26.43 -33.62 -11.89
CA PHE A 349 25.07 -33.88 -12.34
C PHE A 349 24.43 -32.60 -12.84
N ASP A 350 23.66 -32.69 -13.92
CA ASP A 350 22.85 -31.59 -14.43
C ASP A 350 21.72 -31.17 -13.47
N SER A 351 21.39 -32.01 -12.48
CA SER A 351 20.29 -31.76 -11.55
C SER A 351 20.36 -32.50 -10.21
N LEU A 352 19.66 -31.95 -9.22
CA LEU A 352 19.35 -32.68 -7.99
C LEU A 352 18.54 -33.96 -8.26
N THR A 353 17.73 -34.01 -9.31
CA THR A 353 16.93 -35.19 -9.65
C THR A 353 17.81 -36.33 -10.16
N SER A 354 18.72 -36.04 -11.08
CA SER A 354 19.67 -37.00 -11.65
C SER A 354 20.68 -37.49 -10.61
N CYS A 355 21.12 -36.61 -9.70
CA CYS A 355 21.89 -37.02 -8.52
C CYS A 355 21.12 -38.02 -7.63
N ILE A 356 19.84 -37.77 -7.34
CA ILE A 356 18.99 -38.71 -6.57
C ILE A 356 18.78 -40.04 -7.30
N GLU A 357 18.62 -40.01 -8.62
CA GLU A 357 18.49 -41.22 -9.43
C GLU A 357 19.78 -42.04 -9.44
N TYR A 358 20.94 -41.39 -9.50
CA TYR A 358 22.23 -42.04 -9.35
C TYR A 358 22.35 -42.73 -7.99
N LEU A 359 22.08 -42.01 -6.88
CA LEU A 359 22.10 -42.58 -5.53
C LEU A 359 21.12 -43.77 -5.42
N ARG A 360 19.93 -43.66 -6.04
CA ARG A 360 18.94 -44.75 -6.07
C ARG A 360 19.43 -45.99 -6.81
N LYS A 361 20.16 -45.82 -7.92
CA LYS A 361 20.79 -46.93 -8.64
C LYS A 361 21.84 -47.66 -7.80
N LEU A 362 22.48 -46.97 -6.85
CA LEU A 362 23.37 -47.56 -5.85
C LEU A 362 22.63 -48.20 -4.66
N GLY A 363 21.30 -48.25 -4.68
CA GLY A 363 20.47 -48.77 -3.58
C GLY A 363 20.19 -47.75 -2.47
N LEU A 364 20.66 -46.51 -2.58
CA LEU A 364 20.45 -45.47 -1.59
C LEU A 364 19.20 -44.66 -1.90
N THR A 365 18.21 -44.70 -1.00
CA THR A 365 16.97 -43.94 -1.16
C THR A 365 16.97 -42.69 -0.29
N ILE A 366 16.86 -41.52 -0.92
CA ILE A 366 16.74 -40.23 -0.23
C ILE A 366 15.63 -39.37 -0.86
N LYS A 367 14.84 -38.70 -0.02
CA LYS A 367 13.83 -37.74 -0.48
C LYS A 367 14.52 -36.45 -0.94
N ARG A 368 13.94 -35.80 -1.96
CA ARG A 368 14.48 -34.55 -2.53
C ARG A 368 14.67 -33.44 -1.49
N ASP A 369 13.68 -33.24 -0.62
CA ASP A 369 13.74 -32.19 0.40
C ASP A 369 14.82 -32.49 1.45
N THR A 370 15.01 -33.76 1.79
CA THR A 370 16.06 -34.22 2.70
C THR A 370 17.45 -33.95 2.11
N LEU A 371 17.68 -34.34 0.85
CA LEU A 371 18.96 -34.06 0.19
C LEU A 371 19.22 -32.56 0.03
N THR A 372 18.17 -31.78 -0.21
CA THR A 372 18.25 -30.31 -0.24
C THR A 372 18.71 -29.73 1.10
N ASN A 373 18.23 -30.27 2.23
CA ASN A 373 18.68 -29.83 3.54
C ASN A 373 20.11 -30.27 3.82
N TYR A 374 20.51 -31.47 3.40
CA TYR A 374 21.88 -31.95 3.56
C TYR A 374 22.88 -31.08 2.79
N ILE A 375 22.53 -30.63 1.58
CA ILE A 375 23.34 -29.67 0.82
C ILE A 375 23.47 -28.32 1.55
N LYS A 376 22.39 -27.85 2.18
CA LYS A 376 22.40 -26.56 2.91
C LYS A 376 23.19 -26.61 4.21
N ASP A 377 23.09 -27.73 4.91
CA ASP A 377 23.72 -27.94 6.21
C ASP A 377 25.13 -28.56 6.07
N GLU A 378 25.63 -28.68 4.83
CA GLU A 378 26.91 -29.31 4.47
C GLU A 378 27.10 -30.69 5.10
N LYS A 379 26.00 -31.44 5.18
CA LYS A 379 25.94 -32.73 5.86
C LYS A 379 26.23 -33.88 4.90
N GLU A 380 27.08 -34.80 5.34
CA GLU A 380 27.39 -36.01 4.60
C GLU A 380 26.24 -37.03 4.65
N PHE A 381 26.04 -37.72 3.53
CA PHE A 381 25.09 -38.80 3.37
C PHE A 381 25.83 -40.06 2.91
N TYR A 382 26.03 -41.04 3.81
CA TYR A 382 26.79 -42.27 3.51
C TYR A 382 28.13 -42.00 2.82
N ASN A 383 28.93 -41.07 3.37
CA ASN A 383 30.22 -40.65 2.80
C ASN A 383 30.11 -40.07 1.38
N PHE A 384 28.94 -39.54 1.03
CA PHE A 384 28.75 -38.63 -0.10
C PHE A 384 28.47 -37.22 0.43
N LEU A 385 29.21 -36.23 -0.08
CA LEU A 385 28.95 -34.82 0.20
C LEU A 385 28.41 -34.15 -1.06
N CYS A 386 27.14 -33.76 -1.03
CA CYS A 386 26.50 -33.07 -2.14
C CYS A 386 26.63 -31.55 -2.00
N LYS A 387 26.95 -30.88 -3.09
CA LYS A 387 26.97 -29.41 -3.19
C LYS A 387 26.23 -28.98 -4.46
N TYR A 388 25.63 -27.80 -4.45
CA TYR A 388 25.24 -27.18 -5.70
C TYR A 388 26.51 -26.69 -6.39
N SER A 389 26.69 -27.03 -7.68
CA SER A 389 27.72 -26.39 -8.48
C SER A 389 27.49 -24.88 -8.42
N GLU A 390 28.55 -24.09 -8.26
CA GLU A 390 28.41 -22.64 -8.27
C GLU A 390 27.58 -22.22 -9.48
N ASN A 391 26.39 -21.67 -9.22
CA ASN A 391 25.62 -21.04 -10.27
C ASN A 391 26.55 -20.00 -10.89
N ILE A 392 26.61 -19.95 -12.22
CA ILE A 392 27.15 -18.84 -12.99
C ILE A 392 26.28 -17.61 -12.66
N LEU A 393 26.45 -17.09 -11.45
CA LEU A 393 26.15 -15.72 -11.10
C LEU A 393 27.25 -14.92 -11.77
N PRO A 394 26.91 -13.85 -12.51
CA PRO A 394 27.93 -13.06 -13.19
C PRO A 394 28.99 -12.61 -12.18
N ASP A 395 30.26 -12.58 -12.61
CA ASP A 395 31.45 -12.41 -11.77
C ASP A 395 31.44 -11.18 -10.83
N ASN A 396 30.48 -10.26 -11.02
CA ASN A 396 30.31 -9.03 -10.24
C ASN A 396 29.09 -9.07 -9.29
N PHE A 397 28.51 -10.25 -8.99
CA PHE A 397 27.28 -10.34 -8.20
C PHE A 397 27.45 -9.92 -6.73
N SER A 398 28.66 -10.12 -6.18
CA SER A 398 29.04 -9.61 -4.86
C SER A 398 28.92 -8.08 -4.80
N ASP A 399 29.40 -7.38 -5.83
CA ASP A 399 29.40 -5.93 -5.93
C ASP A 399 27.98 -5.35 -6.05
N ILE A 400 27.09 -6.03 -6.77
CA ILE A 400 25.66 -5.66 -6.85
C ILE A 400 25.02 -5.77 -5.47
N GLY A 401 25.36 -6.83 -4.73
CA GLY A 401 24.96 -7.01 -3.35
C GLY A 401 25.45 -5.87 -2.46
N LEU A 402 26.66 -5.36 -2.67
CA LEU A 402 27.22 -4.20 -1.96
C LEU A 402 26.49 -2.91 -2.33
N ILE A 403 26.26 -2.62 -3.62
CA ILE A 403 25.53 -1.44 -4.11
C ILE A 403 24.11 -1.39 -3.52
N ILE A 404 23.38 -2.51 -3.54
CA ILE A 404 22.03 -2.59 -2.96
C ILE A 404 22.07 -2.37 -1.43
N ASN A 405 23.08 -2.89 -0.73
CA ASN A 405 23.20 -2.74 0.72
C ASN A 405 23.61 -1.32 1.10
N GLU A 406 24.53 -0.70 0.37
CA GLU A 406 24.96 0.68 0.54
C GLU A 406 23.79 1.65 0.31
N TYR A 407 23.00 1.43 -0.74
CA TYR A 407 21.80 2.23 -0.96
C TYR A 407 20.72 1.99 0.10
N LYS A 408 20.55 0.75 0.59
CA LYS A 408 19.67 0.49 1.74
C LYS A 408 20.13 1.26 2.98
N LYS A 409 21.44 1.38 3.22
CA LYS A 409 21.99 2.23 4.30
C LYS A 409 21.69 3.71 4.07
N LEU A 410 21.79 4.21 2.83
CA LEU A 410 21.47 5.61 2.49
C LEU A 410 19.96 5.92 2.55
N LYS A 411 19.09 4.92 2.36
CA LYS A 411 17.63 5.03 2.56
C LYS A 411 17.22 4.97 4.04
N VAL A 412 18.11 4.54 4.93
CA VAL A 412 17.94 4.71 6.38
C VAL A 412 18.33 6.15 6.68
N ASP A 413 17.35 7.02 6.61
CA ASP A 413 17.38 8.28 7.35
C ASP A 413 17.79 7.95 8.80
N PRO A 414 18.90 8.51 9.34
CA PRO A 414 19.35 8.23 10.71
C PRO A 414 18.25 8.52 11.74
N ASP A 415 17.31 9.40 11.39
CA ASP A 415 16.13 9.74 12.19
C ASP A 415 14.89 8.85 11.91
N SER A 416 14.85 8.06 10.82
CA SER A 416 13.69 7.18 10.56
C SER A 416 13.74 5.83 11.27
N ASP A 417 14.90 5.37 11.73
CA ASP A 417 14.98 4.18 12.59
C ASP A 417 14.67 4.52 14.06
N VAL A 418 14.79 5.78 14.47
CA VAL A 418 14.27 6.26 15.77
C VAL A 418 12.74 6.44 15.74
N LEU A 419 12.14 6.66 14.55
CA LEU A 419 10.70 6.95 14.41
C LEU A 419 9.87 5.87 13.72
N LYS A 420 10.46 4.77 13.24
CA LYS A 420 9.72 3.53 12.96
C LYS A 420 9.59 2.69 14.23
N VAL A 421 8.92 3.26 15.22
CA VAL A 421 8.23 2.45 16.23
C VAL A 421 7.33 1.51 15.45
N ASN A 422 7.69 0.23 15.51
CA ASN A 422 6.97 -0.87 14.89
C ASN A 422 5.53 -0.84 15.43
N ARG A 423 4.60 -0.17 14.74
CA ARG A 423 3.21 0.09 15.19
C ARG A 423 2.37 -1.18 15.44
N LYS A 424 2.98 -2.36 15.31
CA LYS A 424 2.40 -3.66 15.70
C LYS A 424 2.76 -4.10 17.12
N ASN A 425 3.80 -3.54 17.72
CA ASN A 425 4.18 -3.81 19.12
C ASN A 425 3.72 -2.63 19.97
N LYS A 426 2.53 -2.74 20.55
CA LYS A 426 2.11 -1.82 21.60
C LYS A 426 2.80 -2.23 22.89
N SER A 427 3.42 -1.27 23.57
CA SER A 427 4.02 -1.51 24.87
C SER A 427 2.95 -1.90 25.89
N ILE A 428 3.31 -2.83 26.78
CA ILE A 428 2.43 -3.42 27.78
C ILE A 428 2.96 -3.04 29.15
N LEU A 429 2.10 -2.43 29.95
CA LEU A 429 2.33 -2.22 31.36
C LEU A 429 1.75 -3.40 32.14
N VAL A 430 2.60 -4.05 32.95
CA VAL A 430 2.21 -5.14 33.84
C VAL A 430 2.26 -4.66 35.28
N LYS A 431 1.22 -4.97 36.06
CA LYS A 431 1.15 -4.63 37.48
C LYS A 431 0.80 -5.86 38.31
N ASN A 432 1.54 -6.12 39.39
CA ASN A 432 1.09 -6.98 40.48
C ASN A 432 0.80 -6.11 41.72
N PRO A 433 -0.46 -5.90 42.10
CA PRO A 433 -0.81 -5.12 43.28
C PRO A 433 -0.29 -5.71 44.59
N GLY A 434 -0.01 -7.03 44.65
CA GLY A 434 0.43 -7.71 45.86
C GLY A 434 1.92 -7.59 46.16
N GLU A 435 2.75 -7.25 45.17
CA GLU A 435 4.22 -7.32 45.26
C GLU A 435 4.92 -6.00 44.88
N ASN A 436 4.18 -4.88 44.78
CA ASN A 436 4.70 -3.61 44.24
C ASN A 436 5.38 -3.74 42.86
N PHE A 437 5.06 -4.78 42.10
CA PHE A 437 5.64 -5.02 40.79
C PHE A 437 4.96 -4.15 39.73
N LYS A 438 5.75 -3.34 39.02
CA LYS A 438 5.29 -2.51 37.92
C LYS A 438 6.37 -2.40 36.85
N GLU A 439 6.24 -3.20 35.80
CA GLU A 439 7.19 -3.21 34.68
C GLU A 439 6.52 -2.88 33.34
N ASN A 440 7.30 -2.28 32.45
CA ASN A 440 6.90 -1.95 31.09
C ASN A 440 7.66 -2.84 30.10
N PHE A 441 6.92 -3.49 29.20
CA PHE A 441 7.47 -4.29 28.13
C PHE A 441 7.22 -3.61 26.79
N GLU A 442 8.19 -3.66 25.89
CA GLU A 442 8.09 -3.06 24.56
C GLU A 442 7.13 -3.83 23.64
N SER A 443 6.99 -5.15 23.87
CA SER A 443 6.10 -5.99 23.08
C SER A 443 5.45 -7.13 23.87
N ILE A 444 4.47 -7.76 23.22
CA ILE A 444 3.81 -9.00 23.67
C ILE A 444 4.82 -10.14 23.81
N THR A 445 5.80 -10.21 22.91
CA THR A 445 6.80 -11.28 22.93
C THR A 445 7.70 -11.13 24.15
N ASP A 446 8.10 -9.90 24.48
CA ASP A 446 8.96 -9.62 25.64
C ASP A 446 8.23 -9.90 26.94
N THR A 447 6.95 -9.53 27.02
CA THR A 447 6.09 -9.85 28.17
C THR A 447 6.01 -11.37 28.38
N ILE A 448 5.76 -12.14 27.31
CA ILE A 448 5.67 -13.60 27.39
C ILE A 448 7.02 -14.21 27.81
N LYS A 449 8.12 -13.74 27.23
CA LYS A 449 9.46 -14.21 27.55
C LYS A 449 9.78 -13.98 29.02
N TYR A 450 9.52 -12.78 29.54
CA TYR A 450 9.76 -12.44 30.94
C TYR A 450 8.96 -13.33 31.90
N PHE A 451 7.67 -13.53 31.61
CA PHE A 451 6.84 -14.42 32.43
C PHE A 451 7.36 -15.85 32.44
N ALA A 452 7.85 -16.35 31.30
CA ALA A 452 8.43 -17.68 31.21
C ALA A 452 9.80 -17.79 31.92
N THR A 453 10.69 -16.82 31.74
CA THR A 453 12.09 -16.92 32.19
C THR A 453 12.33 -16.41 33.61
N HIS A 454 11.65 -15.36 34.04
CA HIS A 454 11.90 -14.71 35.33
C HIS A 454 10.84 -15.03 36.38
N LEU A 455 9.58 -15.18 35.97
CA LEU A 455 8.49 -15.49 36.91
C LEU A 455 8.13 -16.99 36.93
N ASN A 456 8.67 -17.78 36.01
CA ASN A 456 8.30 -19.19 35.78
C ASN A 456 6.77 -19.39 35.65
N ILE A 457 6.09 -18.40 35.07
CA ILE A 457 4.66 -18.39 34.80
C ILE A 457 4.42 -18.63 33.31
N LYS A 458 3.75 -19.73 32.97
CA LYS A 458 3.34 -20.02 31.59
C LYS A 458 2.29 -19.02 31.10
N LEU A 459 2.72 -18.01 30.35
CA LEU A 459 1.85 -17.03 29.70
C LEU A 459 1.90 -17.20 28.18
N ASP A 460 0.77 -17.58 27.56
CA ASP A 460 0.68 -17.64 26.10
C ASP A 460 0.07 -16.36 25.49
N ARG A 461 0.30 -16.16 24.20
CA ARG A 461 -0.16 -14.97 23.45
C ARG A 461 -1.68 -14.82 23.46
N LYS A 462 -2.45 -15.90 23.37
CA LYS A 462 -3.91 -15.86 23.34
C LYS A 462 -4.46 -15.42 24.70
N THR A 463 -3.91 -15.96 25.78
CA THR A 463 -4.23 -15.60 27.15
C THR A 463 -3.91 -14.13 27.42
N LEU A 464 -2.72 -13.66 27.05
CA LEU A 464 -2.33 -12.26 27.22
C LEU A 464 -3.26 -11.28 26.48
N TYR A 465 -3.62 -11.57 25.22
CA TYR A 465 -4.57 -10.75 24.47
C TYR A 465 -5.97 -10.71 25.11
N LEU A 466 -6.43 -11.84 25.64
CA LEU A 466 -7.71 -11.91 26.33
C LEU A 466 -7.72 -10.99 27.56
N ARG A 467 -6.63 -11.00 28.35
CA ARG A 467 -6.48 -10.17 29.55
C ARG A 467 -6.33 -8.69 29.25
N LEU A 468 -5.61 -8.34 28.19
CA LEU A 468 -5.54 -6.96 27.69
C LEU A 468 -6.90 -6.42 27.22
N LYS A 469 -7.83 -7.30 26.83
CA LYS A 469 -9.17 -6.93 26.37
C LYS A 469 -10.20 -6.87 27.50
N ASP A 470 -10.19 -7.85 28.39
CA ASP A 470 -11.17 -7.97 29.47
C ASP A 470 -10.75 -7.28 30.79
N GLY A 471 -9.48 -6.88 30.90
CA GLY A 471 -8.91 -6.23 32.08
C GLY A 471 -8.80 -7.13 33.32
N LYS A 472 -9.05 -8.44 33.19
CA LYS A 472 -9.00 -9.37 34.32
C LYS A 472 -7.55 -9.72 34.68
N LYS A 473 -7.36 -10.04 35.96
CA LYS A 473 -6.07 -10.54 36.46
C LYS A 473 -5.77 -11.93 35.91
N TYR A 474 -4.48 -12.22 35.71
CA TYR A 474 -3.98 -13.56 35.45
C TYR A 474 -2.83 -13.84 36.43
N LYS A 475 -3.05 -14.80 37.34
CA LYS A 475 -2.11 -15.13 38.42
C LYS A 475 -1.64 -13.88 39.16
N ASP A 476 -2.60 -13.04 39.54
CA ASP A 476 -2.42 -11.76 40.25
C ASP A 476 -1.84 -10.58 39.46
N TYR A 477 -1.39 -10.80 38.22
CA TYR A 477 -0.93 -9.74 37.31
C TYR A 477 -2.07 -9.13 36.48
N SER A 478 -2.06 -7.81 36.34
CA SER A 478 -2.92 -7.03 35.42
C SER A 478 -2.12 -6.47 34.26
N PHE A 479 -2.70 -6.47 33.06
CA PHE A 479 -2.04 -6.06 31.80
C PHE A 479 -2.77 -4.89 31.15
N PHE A 480 -2.03 -3.86 30.73
CA PHE A 480 -2.60 -2.67 30.09
C PHE A 480 -1.78 -2.26 28.86
N PHE A 481 -2.45 -1.80 27.80
CA PHE A 481 -1.74 -1.08 26.73
C PHE A 481 -1.34 0.30 27.23
N LYS A 482 -0.09 0.69 27.01
CA LYS A 482 0.34 2.07 27.25
C LYS A 482 -0.27 2.96 26.16
N ASN A 483 -1.15 3.89 26.53
CA ASN A 483 -1.56 4.95 25.62
C ASN A 483 -0.41 5.97 25.58
N ASN A 484 0.13 6.24 24.39
CA ASN A 484 1.04 7.36 24.17
C ASN A 484 0.22 8.65 24.26
N THR A 485 0.04 9.16 25.47
CA THR A 485 -0.39 10.54 25.69
C THR A 485 0.81 11.43 25.37
N ILE A 486 0.80 12.06 24.19
CA ILE A 486 1.67 13.19 23.91
C ILE A 486 1.11 14.33 24.78
N LEU A 487 1.82 14.67 25.84
CA LEU A 487 1.57 15.83 26.70
C LEU A 487 2.41 17.00 26.19
N GLY A 488 1.78 18.17 26.04
CA GLY A 488 2.42 19.45 25.75
C GLY A 488 2.35 19.85 24.29
#